data_AF-A0A2G9TGB1-F1
#
_entry.id   AF-A0A2G9TGB1-F1
#
_cell.length_a   1.000
_cell.length_b   1.000
_cell.length_c   1.000
_cell.angle_alpha   90.00
_cell.angle_beta   90.00
_cell.angle_gamma   90.00
#
_symmetry.space_group_name_H-M   'P 1'
#
loop_
_entity.id
_entity.type
_entity.pdbx_description
1 polymer ?
#
loop_
_entity_poly.entity_id
_entity_poly.type
_entity_poly.pdbx_seq_one_letter_code
_entity_poly.pdbx_strand_id
1 'polypeptide(L)'
;MDRGIQEYQLEAAIGKVAASENAWWVCDEAIQLHGGMGFMKDCGLERVMRDLRIFRIFEGANDVLRLFVALTGAQHAGRHLQQVAKEMKSGSIGTIFGQVVKRATGGSTGAEFSSVVEPALTESSLKLDDCIKEFGKTVENLLIKYKKDIVNRQYELVRVADAAIDIYCMIATIS
;
A
#
# COMPACT_ATOMS: atom_id res chain seq x y z
N MET A 1 2.31 -17.78 2.90
CA MET A 1 1.72 -18.99 2.29
C MET A 1 2.17 -20.23 3.04
N ASP A 2 3.46 -20.55 3.09
CA ASP A 2 3.97 -21.77 3.77
C ASP A 2 3.65 -21.84 5.27
N ARG A 3 3.54 -20.68 5.93
CA ARG A 3 3.08 -20.58 7.34
C ARG A 3 1.56 -20.82 7.52
N GLY A 4 0.83 -21.18 6.47
CA GLY A 4 -0.62 -21.45 6.50
C GLY A 4 -1.53 -20.21 6.46
N ILE A 5 -0.96 -18.99 6.32
CA ILE A 5 -1.73 -17.74 6.20
C ILE A 5 -2.57 -17.77 4.92
N GLN A 6 -3.89 -17.56 5.05
CA GLN A 6 -4.87 -17.64 3.96
C GLN A 6 -5.22 -16.26 3.37
N GLU A 7 -5.16 -15.21 4.19
CA GLU A 7 -5.47 -13.83 3.76
C GLU A 7 -4.17 -13.10 3.43
N TYR A 8 -3.81 -13.07 2.15
CA TYR A 8 -2.63 -12.35 1.65
C TYR A 8 -2.85 -11.72 0.26
N GLN A 9 -4.11 -11.56 -0.15
CA GLN A 9 -4.45 -11.14 -1.52
C GLN A 9 -4.00 -9.70 -1.82
N LEU A 10 -4.06 -8.82 -0.82
CA LEU A 10 -3.60 -7.43 -0.94
C LEU A 10 -2.09 -7.39 -1.12
N GLU A 11 -1.37 -8.13 -0.28
CA GLU A 11 0.08 -8.26 -0.27
C GLU A 11 0.60 -8.87 -1.57
N ALA A 12 -0.09 -9.88 -2.10
CA ALA A 12 0.23 -10.47 -3.40
C ALA A 12 0.02 -9.48 -4.55
N ALA A 13 -1.08 -8.73 -4.55
CA ALA A 13 -1.34 -7.71 -5.58
C ALA A 13 -0.30 -6.58 -5.53
N ILE A 14 0.04 -6.10 -4.32
CA ILE A 14 1.10 -5.12 -4.10
C ILE A 14 2.44 -5.65 -4.62
N GLY A 15 2.83 -6.86 -4.23
CA GLY A 15 4.07 -7.48 -4.67
C GLY A 15 4.18 -7.61 -6.19
N LYS A 16 3.08 -7.96 -6.87
CA LYS A 16 3.03 -8.06 -8.34
C LYS A 16 3.23 -6.70 -9.00
N VAL A 17 2.50 -5.68 -8.56
CA VAL A 17 2.61 -4.31 -9.11
C VAL A 17 4.03 -3.77 -8.91
N ALA A 18 4.52 -3.81 -7.66
CA ALA A 18 5.84 -3.30 -7.30
C ALA A 18 6.96 -4.01 -8.09
N ALA A 19 6.96 -5.35 -8.14
CA ALA A 19 8.01 -6.11 -8.82
C ALA A 19 8.03 -5.84 -10.33
N SER A 20 6.85 -5.82 -10.97
CA SER A 20 6.77 -5.62 -12.43
C SER A 20 7.19 -4.22 -12.87
N GLU A 21 6.90 -3.19 -12.06
CA GLU A 21 7.29 -1.81 -12.36
C GLU A 21 8.74 -1.54 -12.02
N ASN A 22 9.24 -2.08 -10.90
CA ASN A 22 10.65 -1.96 -10.55
C ASN A 22 11.54 -2.67 -11.57
N ALA A 23 11.17 -3.87 -12.02
CA ALA A 23 11.93 -4.58 -13.04
C ALA A 23 11.98 -3.78 -14.36
N TRP A 24 10.85 -3.20 -14.77
CA TRP A 24 10.79 -2.31 -15.93
C TRP A 24 11.72 -1.10 -15.77
N TRP A 25 11.63 -0.41 -14.64
CA TRP A 25 12.46 0.78 -14.35
C TRP A 25 13.95 0.45 -14.34
N VAL A 26 14.35 -0.63 -13.64
CA VAL A 26 15.77 -1.06 -13.60
C VAL A 26 16.29 -1.38 -15.00
N CYS A 27 15.50 -2.05 -15.84
CA CYS A 27 15.92 -2.37 -17.20
C CYS A 27 16.05 -1.12 -18.07
N ASP A 28 15.15 -0.15 -17.92
CA ASP A 28 15.17 1.12 -18.63
C ASP A 28 16.42 1.95 -18.25
N GLU A 29 16.70 2.09 -16.96
CA GLU A 29 17.90 2.75 -16.45
C GLU A 29 19.19 2.04 -16.88
N ALA A 30 19.18 0.70 -16.93
CA ALA A 30 20.32 -0.06 -17.43
C ALA A 30 20.61 0.25 -18.91
N ILE A 31 19.56 0.34 -19.76
CA ILE A 31 19.72 0.74 -21.16
C ILE A 31 20.28 2.17 -21.24
N GLN A 32 19.72 3.09 -20.46
CA GLN A 32 20.15 4.49 -20.42
C GLN A 32 21.63 4.62 -20.02
N LEU A 33 22.09 3.86 -19.03
CA LEU A 33 23.49 3.82 -18.58
C LEU A 33 24.44 3.30 -19.67
N HIS A 34 24.00 2.32 -20.47
CA HIS A 34 24.78 1.78 -21.57
C HIS A 34 24.75 2.66 -22.83
N GLY A 35 23.94 3.73 -22.85
CA GLY A 35 23.77 4.61 -24.01
C GLY A 35 23.36 3.84 -25.26
N GLY A 36 23.95 4.19 -26.41
CA GLY A 36 23.64 3.52 -27.68
C GLY A 36 23.85 2.01 -27.67
N MET A 37 24.80 1.51 -26.87
CA MET A 37 25.06 0.07 -26.73
C MET A 37 23.88 -0.66 -26.06
N GLY A 38 23.18 -0.03 -25.12
CA GLY A 38 22.02 -0.62 -24.45
C GLY A 38 20.86 -0.91 -25.41
N PHE A 39 20.78 -0.17 -26.51
CA PHE A 39 19.80 -0.38 -27.58
C PHE A 39 20.20 -1.50 -28.57
N MET A 40 21.47 -1.90 -28.59
CA MET A 40 21.97 -2.90 -29.52
C MET A 40 21.56 -4.32 -29.08
N LYS A 41 21.15 -5.14 -30.05
CA LYS A 41 20.76 -6.54 -29.82
C LYS A 41 21.85 -7.35 -29.12
N ASP A 42 23.12 -7.08 -29.42
CA ASP A 42 24.26 -7.79 -28.84
C ASP A 42 24.40 -7.55 -27.32
N CYS A 43 23.93 -6.40 -26.82
CA CYS A 43 23.88 -6.13 -25.38
C CYS A 43 22.80 -6.94 -24.66
N GLY A 44 21.73 -7.33 -25.37
CA GLY A 44 20.65 -8.17 -24.85
C GLY A 44 19.65 -7.47 -23.92
N LEU A 45 19.91 -6.23 -23.47
CA LEU A 45 18.99 -5.45 -22.62
C LEU A 45 17.67 -5.15 -23.33
N GLU A 46 17.69 -4.85 -24.64
CA GLU A 46 16.46 -4.64 -25.43
C GLU A 46 15.51 -5.85 -25.37
N ARG A 47 16.06 -7.07 -25.34
CA ARG A 47 15.28 -8.30 -25.20
C ARG A 47 14.61 -8.37 -23.85
N VAL A 48 15.37 -8.14 -22.78
CA VAL A 48 14.83 -8.12 -21.41
C VAL A 48 13.73 -7.07 -21.29
N MET A 49 13.92 -5.88 -21.84
CA MET A 49 12.90 -4.83 -21.82
C MET A 49 11.61 -5.26 -22.52
N ARG A 50 11.70 -5.90 -23.69
CA ARG A 50 10.54 -6.47 -24.39
C ARG A 50 9.84 -7.55 -23.57
N ASP A 51 10.61 -8.45 -22.94
CA ASP A 51 10.09 -9.53 -22.11
C ASP A 51 9.37 -8.97 -20.86
N LEU A 52 9.89 -7.88 -20.27
CA LEU A 52 9.31 -7.25 -19.08
C LEU A 52 7.96 -6.57 -19.34
N ARG A 53 7.67 -6.16 -20.59
CA ARG A 53 6.48 -5.35 -20.89
C ARG A 53 5.18 -6.04 -20.50
N ILE A 54 5.10 -7.36 -20.66
CA ILE A 54 3.87 -8.13 -20.41
C ILE A 54 3.55 -8.25 -18.92
N PHE A 55 4.55 -8.18 -18.04
CA PHE A 55 4.36 -8.36 -16.59
C PHE A 55 3.48 -7.28 -15.95
N ARG A 56 3.36 -6.10 -16.57
CA ARG A 56 2.43 -5.05 -16.12
C ARG A 56 0.98 -5.24 -16.60
N ILE A 57 0.73 -6.21 -17.48
CA ILE A 57 -0.56 -6.41 -18.16
C ILE A 57 -1.22 -7.74 -17.76
N PHE A 58 -0.49 -8.85 -17.83
CA PHE A 58 -1.05 -10.16 -17.52
C PHE A 58 -1.17 -10.40 -16.00
N GLU A 59 -1.83 -11.49 -15.58
CA GLU A 59 -2.07 -11.82 -14.17
C GLU A 59 -2.70 -10.66 -13.38
N GLY A 60 -3.62 -9.93 -14.05
CA GLY A 60 -4.17 -8.67 -13.60
C GLY A 60 -3.33 -7.47 -14.03
N ALA A 61 -3.89 -6.61 -14.88
CA ALA A 61 -3.23 -5.36 -15.27
C ALA A 61 -2.97 -4.49 -14.03
N ASN A 62 -1.81 -3.82 -13.96
CA ASN A 62 -1.40 -3.10 -12.75
C ASN A 62 -2.43 -2.02 -12.34
N ASP A 63 -3.08 -1.36 -13.30
CA ASP A 63 -4.15 -0.38 -13.01
C ASP A 63 -5.36 -1.03 -12.32
N VAL A 64 -5.72 -2.24 -12.73
CA VAL A 64 -6.80 -3.02 -12.11
C VAL A 64 -6.40 -3.49 -10.71
N LEU A 65 -5.16 -3.95 -10.55
CA LEU A 65 -4.64 -4.36 -9.25
C LEU A 65 -4.55 -3.19 -8.25
N ARG A 66 -4.20 -1.99 -8.70
CA ARG A 66 -4.26 -0.76 -7.87
C ARG A 66 -5.67 -0.50 -7.36
N LEU A 67 -6.66 -0.55 -8.25
CA LEU A 67 -8.06 -0.40 -7.84
C LEU A 67 -8.49 -1.50 -6.87
N PHE A 68 -8.06 -2.75 -7.10
CA PHE A 68 -8.30 -3.87 -6.18
C PHE A 68 -7.71 -3.61 -4.79
N VAL A 69 -6.45 -3.17 -4.71
CA VAL A 69 -5.76 -2.85 -3.44
C VAL A 69 -6.52 -1.77 -2.68
N ALA A 70 -6.81 -0.64 -3.34
CA ALA A 70 -7.48 0.48 -2.71
C ALA A 70 -8.91 0.14 -2.27
N LEU A 71 -9.70 -0.53 -3.12
CA LEU A 71 -11.09 -0.87 -2.81
C LEU A 71 -11.20 -1.93 -1.72
N THR A 72 -10.39 -2.98 -1.77
CA THR A 72 -10.43 -4.06 -0.78
C THR A 72 -9.95 -3.56 0.60
N GLY A 73 -8.92 -2.71 0.62
CA GLY A 73 -8.50 -2.01 1.84
C GLY A 73 -9.57 -1.05 2.37
N ALA A 74 -10.15 -0.23 1.50
CA ALA A 74 -11.21 0.71 1.86
C ALA A 74 -12.48 0.00 2.37
N GLN A 75 -12.80 -1.19 1.86
CA GLN A 75 -13.91 -2.01 2.37
C GLN A 75 -13.68 -2.46 3.82
N HIS A 76 -12.46 -2.88 4.16
CA HIS A 76 -12.10 -3.23 5.54
C HIS A 76 -12.21 -2.01 6.47
N ALA A 77 -11.62 -0.89 6.07
CA ALA A 77 -11.69 0.36 6.83
C ALA A 77 -13.14 0.86 6.98
N GLY A 78 -13.94 0.77 5.92
CA GLY A 78 -15.36 1.16 5.93
C GLY A 78 -16.21 0.33 6.88
N ARG A 79 -16.00 -0.99 6.97
CA ARG A 79 -16.68 -1.86 7.94
C ARG A 79 -16.32 -1.47 9.38
N HIS A 80 -15.04 -1.20 9.64
CA HIS A 80 -14.58 -0.74 10.95
C HIS A 80 -15.23 0.60 11.36
N LEU A 81 -15.27 1.58 10.45
CA LEU A 81 -15.94 2.87 10.71
C LEU A 81 -17.44 2.70 10.99
N GLN A 82 -18.13 1.79 10.29
CA GLN A 82 -19.54 1.49 10.54
C GLN A 82 -19.75 0.86 11.93
N GLN A 83 -18.85 -0.03 12.36
CA GLN A 83 -18.91 -0.64 13.68
C GLN A 83 -18.75 0.42 14.78
N VAL A 84 -17.71 1.26 14.70
CA VAL A 84 -17.49 2.36 15.65
C VAL A 84 -18.70 3.30 15.72
N ALA A 85 -19.29 3.64 14.57
CA ALA A 85 -20.49 4.48 14.51
C ALA A 85 -21.71 3.82 15.15
N LYS A 86 -21.86 2.49 15.04
CA LYS A 86 -22.96 1.74 15.64
C LYS A 86 -22.81 1.68 17.17
N GLU A 87 -21.60 1.43 17.65
CA GLU A 87 -21.27 1.39 19.09
C GLU A 87 -21.51 2.76 19.75
N MET A 88 -21.20 3.85 19.03
CA MET A 88 -21.47 5.22 19.48
C MET A 88 -22.96 5.52 19.64
N LYS A 89 -23.79 4.99 18.73
CA LYS A 89 -25.25 5.13 18.82
C LYS A 89 -25.86 4.28 19.94
N SER A 90 -25.23 3.18 20.35
CA SER A 90 -25.74 2.30 21.41
C SER A 90 -25.39 2.76 22.83
N GLY A 91 -24.76 3.93 23.02
CA GLY A 91 -24.53 4.51 24.35
C GLY A 91 -23.43 3.85 25.18
N SER A 92 -22.55 3.04 24.56
CA SER A 92 -21.41 2.40 25.25
C SER A 92 -20.25 3.41 25.39
N ILE A 93 -20.42 4.38 26.30
CA ILE A 93 -19.54 5.56 26.46
C ILE A 93 -18.11 5.19 26.95
N GLY A 94 -17.95 4.09 27.71
CA GLY A 94 -16.68 3.74 28.36
C GLY A 94 -15.55 3.29 27.42
N THR A 95 -15.88 2.56 26.35
CA THR A 95 -14.89 2.08 25.36
C THR A 95 -14.57 3.11 24.28
N ILE A 96 -15.53 3.96 23.95
CA ILE A 96 -15.44 4.94 22.84
C ILE A 96 -14.57 6.13 23.20
N PHE A 97 -14.60 6.60 24.44
CA PHE A 97 -13.73 7.70 24.85
C PHE A 97 -12.25 7.32 24.68
N GLY A 98 -11.86 6.07 24.98
CA GLY A 98 -10.49 5.59 24.80
C GLY A 98 -10.03 5.52 23.33
N GLN A 99 -10.89 5.07 22.41
CA GLN A 99 -10.54 4.95 20.99
C GLN A 99 -10.66 6.27 20.22
N VAL A 100 -11.67 7.10 20.53
CA VAL A 100 -11.86 8.42 19.91
C VAL A 100 -10.79 9.39 20.42
N VAL A 101 -10.42 9.34 21.71
CA VAL A 101 -9.27 10.09 22.21
C VAL A 101 -7.99 9.59 21.54
N LYS A 102 -7.73 8.27 21.47
CA LYS A 102 -6.56 7.74 20.74
C LYS A 102 -6.50 8.22 19.28
N ARG A 103 -7.63 8.24 18.55
CA ARG A 103 -7.67 8.74 17.16
C ARG A 103 -7.52 10.26 17.07
N ALA A 104 -8.12 11.03 17.98
CA ALA A 104 -8.09 12.49 17.97
C ALA A 104 -6.78 13.08 18.52
N THR A 105 -6.08 12.38 19.42
CA THR A 105 -4.77 12.78 19.95
C THR A 105 -3.61 12.24 19.13
N GLY A 106 -3.88 11.58 18.00
CA GLY A 106 -2.85 11.01 17.14
C GLY A 106 -2.14 9.79 17.74
N GLY A 107 -2.77 9.11 18.69
CA GLY A 107 -2.33 7.84 19.24
C GLY A 107 -2.36 6.72 18.21
N SER A 108 -1.23 6.03 18.09
CA SER A 108 -1.00 4.90 17.20
C SER A 108 -2.15 3.88 17.20
N THR A 109 -2.50 3.40 16.02
CA THR A 109 -3.43 2.28 15.78
C THR A 109 -2.86 0.92 16.22
N GLY A 110 -1.70 0.89 16.89
CA GLY A 110 -1.17 -0.31 17.56
C GLY A 110 0.13 -0.87 17.01
N ALA A 111 0.90 -0.11 16.22
CA ALA A 111 2.29 -0.47 15.93
C ALA A 111 3.17 0.70 16.37
N GLU A 112 4.06 0.44 17.32
CA GLU A 112 5.32 1.17 17.43
C GLU A 112 6.35 0.21 16.85
N PHE A 113 6.67 0.37 15.57
CA PHE A 113 7.60 -0.55 14.89
C PHE A 113 9.00 -0.49 15.53
N SER A 114 9.34 0.61 16.23
CA SER A 114 10.58 0.77 17.00
C SER A 114 10.85 -0.38 17.99
N SER A 115 9.81 -1.06 18.48
CA SER A 115 9.94 -2.16 19.45
C SER A 115 10.26 -3.52 18.81
N VAL A 116 10.06 -3.65 17.50
CA VAL A 116 10.23 -4.93 16.76
C VAL A 116 11.36 -4.88 15.75
N VAL A 117 11.96 -3.71 15.51
CA VAL A 117 13.05 -3.51 14.55
C VAL A 117 14.42 -3.46 15.23
N GLU A 118 15.46 -3.71 14.44
CA GLU A 118 16.85 -3.55 14.89
C GLU A 118 17.15 -2.07 15.23
N PRO A 119 17.93 -1.78 16.29
CA PRO A 119 18.15 -0.41 16.77
C PRO A 119 18.64 0.59 15.71
N ALA A 120 19.47 0.21 14.74
CA ALA A 120 19.92 1.08 13.67
C ALA A 120 18.80 1.48 12.68
N LEU A 121 17.68 0.75 12.65
CA LEU A 121 16.51 1.04 11.81
C LEU A 121 15.42 1.86 12.53
N THR A 122 15.64 2.25 13.78
CA THR A 122 14.65 3.00 14.60
C THR A 122 14.18 4.29 13.92
N GLU A 123 15.09 5.03 13.28
CA GLU A 123 14.71 6.27 12.58
C GLU A 123 13.76 5.98 11.39
N SER A 124 14.05 4.91 10.63
CA SER A 124 13.23 4.48 9.50
C SER A 124 11.86 3.97 9.96
N SER A 125 11.80 3.26 11.09
CA SER A 125 10.53 2.78 11.65
C SER A 125 9.63 3.94 12.11
N LEU A 126 10.20 5.02 12.65
CA LEU A 126 9.43 6.20 13.04
C LEU A 126 8.80 6.89 11.81
N LYS A 127 9.54 7.00 10.71
CA LYS A 127 9.01 7.52 9.44
C LYS A 127 7.88 6.64 8.89
N LEU A 128 8.04 5.32 9.01
CA LEU A 128 7.00 4.36 8.63
C LEU A 128 5.72 4.56 9.46
N ASP A 129 5.86 4.73 10.79
CA ASP A 129 4.73 5.01 11.69
C ASP A 129 3.97 6.28 11.27
N ASP A 130 4.70 7.35 10.94
CA ASP A 130 4.12 8.60 10.45
C ASP A 130 3.39 8.42 9.11
N CYS A 131 3.98 7.68 8.17
CA CYS A 131 3.35 7.36 6.88
C CYS A 131 2.05 6.57 7.06
N ILE A 132 2.04 5.55 7.92
CA ILE A 132 0.84 4.74 8.21
C ILE A 132 -0.26 5.60 8.83
N LYS A 133 0.10 6.50 9.75
CA LYS A 133 -0.84 7.41 10.41
C LYS A 133 -1.50 8.37 9.43
N GLU A 134 -0.71 9.02 8.57
CA GLU A 134 -1.26 9.97 7.58
C GLU A 134 -2.05 9.24 6.49
N PHE A 135 -1.62 8.04 6.09
CA PHE A 135 -2.36 7.17 5.18
C PHE A 135 -3.73 6.80 5.75
N GLY A 136 -3.77 6.32 7.00
CA GLY A 136 -5.02 5.97 7.68
C GLY A 136 -5.99 7.15 7.76
N LYS A 137 -5.51 8.33 8.18
CA LYS A 137 -6.30 9.57 8.23
C LYS A 137 -6.85 9.95 6.86
N THR A 138 -6.03 9.84 5.81
CA THR A 138 -6.43 10.14 4.43
C THR A 138 -7.54 9.20 3.96
N VAL A 139 -7.38 7.89 4.17
CA VAL A 139 -8.40 6.88 3.81
C VAL A 139 -9.70 7.12 4.56
N GLU A 140 -9.65 7.42 5.88
CA GLU A 140 -10.84 7.74 6.66
C GLU A 140 -11.56 8.98 6.14
N ASN A 141 -10.84 10.06 5.84
CA ASN A 141 -11.41 11.28 5.26
C ASN A 141 -12.08 11.02 3.91
N LEU A 142 -11.45 10.22 3.03
CA LEU A 142 -12.02 9.84 1.74
C LEU A 142 -13.29 9.01 1.91
N LEU A 143 -13.30 8.04 2.83
CA LEU A 143 -14.47 7.22 3.14
C LEU A 143 -15.63 8.03 3.72
N ILE A 144 -15.36 8.98 4.61
CA ILE A 144 -16.37 9.87 5.18
C ILE A 144 -16.96 10.77 4.10
N LYS A 145 -16.10 11.34 3.24
CA LYS A 145 -16.49 12.29 2.19
C LYS A 145 -17.30 11.62 1.08
N TYR A 146 -16.83 10.50 0.55
CA TYR A 146 -17.41 9.87 -0.64
C TYR A 146 -18.29 8.66 -0.33
N LYS A 147 -18.22 8.07 0.87
CA LYS A 147 -19.03 6.92 1.28
C LYS A 147 -18.96 5.79 0.22
N LYS A 148 -20.11 5.35 -0.30
CA LYS A 148 -20.19 4.31 -1.33
C LYS A 148 -19.71 4.79 -2.71
N ASP A 149 -19.75 6.10 -2.97
CA ASP A 149 -19.34 6.67 -4.25
C ASP A 149 -17.82 6.69 -4.42
N ILE A 150 -17.05 6.34 -3.38
CA ILE A 150 -15.59 6.19 -3.47
C ILE A 150 -15.18 5.21 -4.57
N VAL A 151 -16.03 4.23 -4.91
CA VAL A 151 -15.81 3.26 -5.99
C VAL A 151 -15.61 3.94 -7.35
N ASN A 152 -16.22 5.11 -7.55
CA ASN A 152 -16.12 5.88 -8.79
C ASN A 152 -14.96 6.88 -8.79
N ARG A 153 -14.19 6.97 -7.70
CA ARG A 153 -13.11 7.95 -7.49
C ARG A 153 -11.75 7.37 -7.86
N GLN A 154 -11.60 6.94 -9.12
CA GLN A 154 -10.40 6.22 -9.57
C GLN A 154 -9.10 7.02 -9.39
N TYR A 155 -9.11 8.34 -9.58
CA TYR A 155 -7.93 9.18 -9.35
C TYR A 155 -7.44 9.15 -7.90
N GLU A 156 -8.37 9.15 -6.95
CA GLU A 156 -8.07 9.02 -5.53
C GLU A 156 -7.65 7.60 -5.18
N LEU A 157 -8.37 6.59 -5.68
CA LEU A 157 -8.08 5.19 -5.43
C LEU A 157 -6.69 4.77 -5.90
N VAL A 158 -6.26 5.21 -7.09
CA VAL A 158 -4.92 4.94 -7.61
C VAL A 158 -3.83 5.49 -6.68
N ARG A 159 -3.99 6.74 -6.20
CA ARG A 159 -3.02 7.35 -5.27
C ARG A 159 -3.01 6.67 -3.91
N VAL A 160 -4.17 6.23 -3.43
CA VAL A 160 -4.27 5.41 -2.21
C VAL A 160 -3.57 4.08 -2.39
N ALA A 161 -3.71 3.44 -3.56
CA ALA A 161 -3.02 2.20 -3.86
C ALA A 161 -1.50 2.39 -3.92
N ASP A 162 -1.00 3.44 -4.57
CA ASP A 162 0.42 3.74 -4.65
C ASP A 162 1.02 3.97 -3.26
N ALA A 163 0.35 4.77 -2.41
CA ALA A 163 0.79 4.96 -1.03
C ALA A 163 0.78 3.65 -0.22
N ALA A 164 -0.21 2.78 -0.43
CA ALA A 164 -0.26 1.46 0.21
C ALA A 164 0.88 0.54 -0.26
N ILE A 165 1.23 0.59 -1.54
CA ILE A 165 2.37 -0.14 -2.11
C ILE A 165 3.68 0.33 -1.47
N ASP A 166 3.90 1.64 -1.38
CA ASP A 166 5.11 2.21 -0.76
C ASP A 166 5.23 1.83 0.72
N ILE A 167 4.15 1.97 1.49
CA ILE A 167 4.13 1.60 2.91
C ILE A 167 4.44 0.11 3.09
N TYR A 168 3.85 -0.76 2.27
CA TYR A 168 4.12 -2.20 2.34
C TYR A 168 5.57 -2.54 1.99
N CYS A 169 6.13 -1.87 0.97
CA CYS A 169 7.55 -2.00 0.63
C CYS A 169 8.45 -1.54 1.78
N MET A 170 8.14 -0.42 2.43
CA MET A 170 8.87 0.05 3.62
C MET A 170 8.85 -0.99 4.74
N ILE A 171 7.67 -1.54 5.07
CA ILE A 171 7.52 -2.60 6.08
C ILE A 171 8.39 -3.81 5.71
N ALA A 172 8.29 -4.30 4.48
CA ALA A 172 9.02 -5.48 4.03
C ALA A 172 10.55 -5.29 4.03
N THR A 173 11.04 -4.06 3.88
CA THR A 173 12.49 -3.76 3.94
C THR A 173 13.03 -3.57 5.35
N ILE A 174 12.17 -3.22 6.31
CA ILE A 174 12.56 -2.94 7.70
C ILE A 174 12.34 -4.17 8.61
N SER A 175 11.47 -5.12 8.22
CA SER A 175 11.11 -6.30 9.01
C SER A 175 12.24 -7.29 9.23
#